data_AF-A0A7Y8L4U3-F1
#
_entry.id   AF-A0A7Y8L4U3-F1
#
_cell.length_a   1.000
_cell.length_b   1.000
_cell.length_c   1.000
_cell.angle_alpha   90.00
_cell.angle_beta   90.00
_cell.angle_gamma   90.00
#
_symmetry.space_group_name_H-M   'P 1'
#
loop_
_entity.id
_entity.type
_entity.pdbx_description
1 polymer ?
#
loop_
_entity_poly.entity_id
_entity_poly.type
_entity_poly.pdbx_seq_one_letter_code
_entity_poly.pdbx_strand_id
1 'polypeptide(L)'
;MSELRRDPITGRWIIVSVERGKRPTDFMSPSSQRKRGGFCPFCPGNEYTTPPEILAFRPHDTKPNSTGWTLRVMPNKFPALQIYGDLNKMGEGIFDRINGIGAHEVIVETPEHFLSLSTMPKKAVEDVLWAYYLRLTDLKKDKRFKYVMIFKNEGEVAGASLEHTHSQLIALPIIPKLVKEEMDASRKYYDFKERCIFCDLINQELEDGRRVIYQNTGYIAIAPFASRSPFETWILPKTHEPDFYPPKNDFSGLA
;
A
#
# COMPACT_ATOMS: atom_id res chain seq x y z
N MET A 1 22.79 -16.94 -16.94
CA MET A 1 21.81 -17.65 -17.78
C MET A 1 20.45 -17.03 -17.54
N SER A 2 19.62 -16.82 -18.57
CA SER A 2 18.24 -16.35 -18.37
C SER A 2 17.32 -17.51 -18.03
N GLU A 3 16.33 -17.27 -17.18
CA GLU A 3 15.32 -18.27 -16.82
C GLU A 3 13.90 -17.66 -16.89
N LEU A 4 12.91 -18.53 -17.05
CA LEU A 4 11.49 -18.19 -16.98
C LEU A 4 10.93 -18.75 -15.69
N ARG A 5 10.43 -17.88 -14.82
CA ARG A 5 9.80 -18.25 -13.55
C ARG A 5 8.32 -17.97 -13.61
N ARG A 6 7.50 -18.92 -13.16
CA ARG A 6 6.06 -18.73 -13.07
C ARG A 6 5.70 -18.34 -11.63
N ASP A 7 4.94 -17.26 -11.48
CA ASP A 7 4.34 -16.91 -10.21
C ASP A 7 3.23 -17.93 -9.88
N PRO A 8 3.33 -18.68 -8.76
CA PRO A 8 2.30 -19.65 -8.39
C PRO A 8 0.95 -19.00 -8.06
N ILE A 9 0.92 -17.73 -7.65
CA ILE A 9 -0.31 -17.04 -7.24
C ILE A 9 -1.05 -16.51 -8.47
N THR A 10 -0.44 -15.67 -9.30
CA THR A 10 -1.14 -15.12 -10.48
C THR A 10 -1.04 -16.00 -11.71
N GLY A 11 -0.16 -17.00 -11.72
CA GLY A 11 0.11 -17.86 -12.87
C GLY A 11 0.94 -17.21 -13.98
N ARG A 12 1.39 -15.97 -13.80
CA ARG A 12 2.14 -15.18 -14.80
C ARG A 12 3.59 -15.67 -14.94
N TRP A 13 4.14 -15.54 -16.14
CA TRP A 13 5.54 -15.85 -16.42
C TRP A 13 6.41 -14.60 -16.39
N ILE A 14 7.56 -14.70 -15.74
CA ILE A 14 8.55 -13.64 -15.58
C ILE A 14 9.88 -14.09 -16.17
N ILE A 15 10.49 -13.23 -16.98
CA ILE A 15 11.84 -13.43 -17.51
C ILE A 15 12.84 -12.87 -16.52
N VAL A 16 13.70 -13.72 -15.97
CA VAL A 16 14.82 -13.31 -15.12
C VAL A 16 16.10 -13.41 -15.94
N SER A 17 16.77 -12.27 -16.16
CA SER A 17 18.00 -12.19 -16.95
C SER A 17 19.01 -11.25 -16.29
N VAL A 18 19.93 -11.85 -15.51
CA VAL A 18 20.95 -11.11 -14.73
C VAL A 18 21.86 -10.25 -15.62
N GLU A 19 22.19 -10.74 -16.82
CA GLU A 19 23.11 -10.05 -17.74
C GLU A 19 22.54 -8.72 -18.28
N ARG A 20 21.22 -8.51 -18.25
CA ARG A 20 20.61 -7.24 -18.72
C ARG A 20 21.04 -6.03 -17.90
N GLY A 21 21.39 -6.20 -16.63
CA GLY A 21 21.89 -5.11 -15.78
C GLY A 21 23.24 -4.55 -16.22
N LYS A 22 24.00 -5.27 -17.06
CA LYS A 22 25.32 -4.85 -17.56
C LYS A 22 25.25 -4.02 -18.85
N ARG A 23 24.05 -3.79 -19.40
CA ARG A 23 23.90 -3.04 -20.64
C ARG A 23 24.29 -1.57 -20.40
N PRO A 24 25.15 -0.98 -21.25
CA PRO A 24 25.45 0.45 -21.16
C PRO A 24 24.17 1.27 -21.32
N THR A 25 24.07 2.36 -20.55
CA THR A 25 22.92 3.28 -20.58
C THR A 25 23.40 4.67 -20.98
N ASP A 26 22.90 5.18 -22.12
CA ASP A 26 23.22 6.54 -22.59
C ASP A 26 22.47 7.63 -21.79
N PHE A 27 21.48 7.23 -20.99
CA PHE A 27 20.67 8.12 -20.17
C PHE A 27 21.20 8.17 -18.74
N MET A 28 21.39 9.38 -18.21
CA MET A 28 21.77 9.60 -16.82
C MET A 28 20.64 9.14 -15.89
N SER A 29 21.00 8.45 -14.80
CA SER A 29 20.07 8.22 -13.70
C SER A 29 19.58 9.57 -13.16
N PRO A 30 18.27 9.75 -12.92
CA PRO A 30 17.77 10.99 -12.31
C PRO A 30 18.51 11.27 -11.00
N SER A 31 18.97 12.52 -10.85
CA SER A 31 19.72 12.94 -9.67
C SER A 31 18.86 12.79 -8.42
N SER A 32 19.33 12.04 -7.43
CA SER A 32 18.63 11.76 -6.17
C SER A 32 18.59 12.93 -5.17
N GLN A 33 18.78 14.16 -5.64
CA GLN A 33 18.77 15.32 -4.75
C GLN A 33 17.33 15.70 -4.41
N ARG A 34 16.89 15.35 -3.19
CA ARG A 34 15.71 15.96 -2.55
C ARG A 34 15.85 17.48 -2.64
N LYS A 35 14.88 18.17 -3.24
CA LYS A 35 14.84 19.63 -3.25
C LYS A 35 14.65 20.09 -1.82
N ARG A 36 15.72 20.60 -1.22
CA ARG A 36 15.65 21.18 0.13
C ARG A 36 14.87 22.50 0.07
N GLY A 37 13.63 22.46 0.56
CA GLY A 37 12.84 23.66 0.85
C GLY A 37 11.74 23.97 -0.17
N GLY A 38 10.81 24.81 0.27
CA GLY A 38 9.60 25.18 -0.46
C GLY A 38 8.36 25.09 0.43
N PHE A 39 7.26 25.64 -0.07
CA PHE A 39 5.96 25.48 0.58
C PHE A 39 5.51 24.02 0.49
N CYS A 40 5.17 23.42 1.64
CA CYS A 40 4.61 22.07 1.69
C CYS A 40 3.26 22.08 2.42
N PRO A 41 2.17 21.63 1.78
CA PRO A 41 0.83 21.61 2.41
C PRO A 41 0.72 20.59 3.56
N PHE A 42 1.65 19.63 3.65
CA PHE A 42 1.65 18.59 4.66
C PHE A 42 2.49 18.94 5.90
N CYS A 43 3.28 20.01 5.86
CA CYS A 43 3.99 20.50 7.04
C CYS A 43 3.01 21.11 8.07
N PRO A 44 3.31 20.99 9.38
CA PRO A 44 2.59 21.73 10.41
C PRO A 44 2.56 23.23 10.13
N GLY A 45 1.41 23.85 10.38
CA GLY A 45 1.16 25.27 10.14
C GLY A 45 0.48 25.55 8.80
N ASN A 46 0.47 24.57 7.89
CA ASN A 46 -0.15 24.68 6.57
C ASN A 46 -1.47 23.90 6.45
N GLU A 47 -2.09 23.51 7.57
CA GLU A 47 -3.36 22.75 7.64
C GLU A 47 -4.47 23.40 6.80
N TYR A 48 -4.51 24.74 6.77
CA TYR A 48 -5.48 25.54 6.01
C TYR A 48 -5.41 25.33 4.48
N THR A 49 -4.35 24.70 3.98
CA THR A 49 -4.16 24.44 2.54
C THR A 49 -4.64 23.06 2.09
N THR A 50 -4.92 22.18 3.06
CA THR A 50 -5.48 20.84 2.87
C THR A 50 -6.97 20.80 3.22
N PRO A 51 -7.74 19.85 2.66
CA PRO A 51 -9.10 19.61 3.14
C PRO A 51 -9.13 19.25 4.64
N PRO A 52 -10.27 19.42 5.32
CA PRO A 52 -10.39 19.08 6.72
C PRO A 52 -10.01 17.63 7.02
N GLU A 53 -9.36 17.41 8.16
CA GLU A 53 -8.95 16.09 8.60
C GLU A 53 -10.16 15.18 8.89
N ILE A 54 -10.05 13.90 8.48
CA ILE A 54 -11.00 12.82 8.81
C ILE A 54 -10.57 12.13 10.10
N LEU A 55 -9.26 11.94 10.27
CA LEU A 55 -8.62 11.29 11.40
C LEU A 55 -7.31 11.99 11.66
N ALA A 56 -6.92 12.13 12.92
CA ALA A 56 -5.58 12.53 13.27
C ALA A 56 -5.17 11.97 14.62
N PHE A 57 -3.91 11.61 14.74
CA PHE A 57 -3.31 11.27 16.02
C PHE A 57 -2.64 12.52 16.57
N ARG A 58 -3.01 12.89 17.79
CA ARG A 58 -2.57 14.11 18.44
C ARG A 58 -2.81 14.03 19.95
N PRO A 59 -2.06 14.78 20.75
CA PRO A 59 -2.37 14.99 22.17
C PRO A 59 -3.76 15.62 22.38
N HIS A 60 -4.40 15.33 23.51
CA HIS A 60 -5.78 15.76 23.80
C HIS A 60 -6.01 17.28 23.89
N ASP A 61 -4.96 18.06 24.09
CA ASP A 61 -4.98 19.52 24.25
C ASP A 61 -4.89 20.28 22.91
N THR A 62 -4.79 19.57 21.79
CA THR A 62 -4.66 20.16 20.45
C THR A 62 -6.00 20.17 19.71
N LYS A 63 -6.22 21.17 18.83
CA LYS A 63 -7.48 21.36 18.11
C LYS A 63 -7.44 20.67 16.74
N PRO A 64 -8.57 20.16 16.21
CA PRO A 64 -8.62 19.67 14.83
C PRO A 64 -8.21 20.74 13.81
N ASN A 65 -7.58 20.33 12.70
CA ASN A 65 -7.12 21.22 11.62
C ASN A 65 -6.14 22.30 12.09
N SER A 66 -5.43 22.07 13.20
CA SER A 66 -4.29 22.88 13.65
C SER A 66 -3.05 22.01 13.83
N THR A 67 -1.92 22.64 14.15
CA THR A 67 -0.67 21.98 14.53
C THR A 67 -0.83 21.08 15.77
N GLY A 68 0.18 20.24 16.03
CA GLY A 68 0.26 19.34 17.19
C GLY A 68 -0.09 17.88 16.91
N TRP A 69 -0.44 17.54 15.67
CA TRP A 69 -0.64 16.16 15.23
C TRP A 69 0.69 15.44 14.99
N THR A 70 0.68 14.13 15.20
CA THR A 70 1.77 13.21 14.84
C THR A 70 1.46 12.46 13.53
N LEU A 71 0.18 12.30 13.20
CA LEU A 71 -0.31 11.75 11.93
C LEU A 71 -1.63 12.42 11.56
N ARG A 72 -1.87 12.69 10.26
CA ARG A 72 -3.12 13.30 9.78
C ARG A 72 -3.64 12.61 8.53
N VAL A 73 -4.92 12.27 8.52
CA VAL A 73 -5.64 11.74 7.36
C VAL A 73 -6.66 12.76 6.88
N MET A 74 -6.71 13.01 5.58
CA MET A 74 -7.65 13.95 4.96
C MET A 74 -8.07 13.45 3.57
N PRO A 75 -9.23 13.89 3.03
CA PRO A 75 -9.55 13.66 1.63
C PRO A 75 -8.43 14.20 0.73
N ASN A 76 -8.15 13.51 -0.35
CA ASN A 76 -7.28 14.05 -1.39
C ASN A 76 -7.97 15.29 -2.00
N LYS A 77 -7.23 16.40 -2.12
CA LYS A 77 -7.73 17.67 -2.69
C LYS A 77 -8.15 17.53 -4.16
N PHE A 78 -7.51 16.61 -4.88
CA PHE A 78 -7.80 16.27 -6.27
C PHE A 78 -8.15 14.78 -6.34
N PRO A 79 -9.32 14.38 -5.84
CA PRO A 79 -9.64 12.98 -5.68
C PRO A 79 -9.93 12.33 -7.03
N ALA A 80 -9.52 11.07 -7.21
CA ALA A 80 -9.82 10.32 -8.43
C ALA A 80 -11.29 9.84 -8.46
N LEU A 81 -11.94 9.80 -7.29
CA LEU A 81 -13.30 9.31 -7.09
C LEU A 81 -14.02 10.20 -6.06
N GLN A 82 -15.33 10.30 -6.15
CA GLN A 82 -16.16 11.12 -5.28
C GLN A 82 -16.93 10.26 -4.28
N ILE A 83 -16.99 10.68 -3.01
CA ILE A 83 -17.63 9.90 -1.96
C ILE A 83 -19.16 9.98 -1.99
N TYR A 84 -19.72 11.02 -2.61
CA TYR A 84 -21.16 11.29 -2.66
C TYR A 84 -21.76 10.84 -4.00
N GLY A 85 -23.05 10.48 -3.98
CA GLY A 85 -23.82 10.09 -5.16
C GLY A 85 -24.01 8.58 -5.30
N ASP A 86 -24.65 8.16 -6.39
CA ASP A 86 -24.96 6.75 -6.65
C ASP A 86 -24.04 6.16 -7.73
N LEU A 87 -23.83 4.84 -7.67
CA LEU A 87 -22.99 4.12 -8.62
C LEU A 87 -23.51 4.22 -10.06
N ASN A 88 -24.84 4.36 -10.22
CA ASN A 88 -25.54 4.46 -11.50
C ASN A 88 -24.93 3.53 -12.58
N LYS A 89 -25.04 2.22 -12.36
CA LYS A 89 -24.48 1.23 -13.31
C LYS A 89 -25.31 1.24 -14.59
N MET A 90 -24.66 1.51 -15.71
CA MET A 90 -25.31 1.62 -17.02
C MET A 90 -24.53 0.83 -18.06
N GLY A 91 -25.26 0.26 -19.02
CA GLY A 91 -24.68 -0.30 -20.23
C GLY A 91 -24.72 0.73 -21.37
N GLU A 92 -23.66 0.77 -22.17
CA GLU A 92 -23.59 1.46 -23.46
C GLU A 92 -23.25 0.40 -24.52
N GLY A 93 -24.27 -0.31 -25.00
CA GLY A 93 -24.10 -1.49 -25.84
C GLY A 93 -23.37 -2.61 -25.09
N ILE A 94 -22.16 -2.95 -25.54
CA ILE A 94 -21.28 -3.94 -24.88
C ILE A 94 -20.41 -3.35 -23.77
N PHE A 95 -20.41 -2.02 -23.62
CA PHE A 95 -19.55 -1.34 -22.64
C PHE A 95 -20.28 -1.13 -21.32
N ASP A 96 -19.61 -1.43 -20.22
CA ASP A 96 -20.10 -1.12 -18.88
C ASP A 96 -19.59 0.25 -18.42
N ARG A 97 -20.48 1.06 -17.87
CA ARG A 97 -20.16 2.36 -17.26
C ARG A 97 -20.72 2.44 -15.85
N ILE A 98 -19.91 2.97 -14.94
CA ILE A 98 -20.32 3.30 -13.56
C ILE A 98 -19.83 4.70 -13.24
N ASN A 99 -20.56 5.41 -12.37
CA ASN A 99 -20.10 6.69 -11.84
C ASN A 99 -18.81 6.49 -11.02
N GLY A 100 -17.94 7.49 -11.02
CA GLY A 100 -16.68 7.51 -10.26
C GLY A 100 -16.88 7.69 -8.76
N ILE A 101 -17.63 6.78 -8.13
CA ILE A 101 -17.91 6.78 -6.69
C ILE A 101 -16.81 6.03 -5.96
N GLY A 102 -16.27 6.63 -4.91
CA GLY A 102 -15.15 6.10 -4.14
C GLY A 102 -14.64 7.08 -3.09
N ALA A 103 -13.68 6.66 -2.29
CA ALA A 103 -12.92 7.56 -1.43
C ALA A 103 -11.49 7.66 -1.96
N HIS A 104 -10.91 8.86 -1.91
CA HIS A 104 -9.48 9.06 -2.14
C HIS A 104 -8.96 9.89 -0.97
N GLU A 105 -8.10 9.29 -0.15
CA GLU A 105 -7.59 9.88 1.09
C GLU A 105 -6.06 9.92 1.05
N VAL A 106 -5.50 10.93 1.70
CA VAL A 106 -4.06 11.11 1.92
C VAL A 106 -3.79 10.96 3.41
N ILE A 107 -2.75 10.19 3.73
CA ILE A 107 -2.30 9.89 5.09
C ILE A 107 -0.90 10.49 5.23
N VAL A 108 -0.80 11.65 5.88
CA VAL A 108 0.46 12.30 6.22
C VAL A 108 1.03 11.62 7.45
N GLU A 109 2.16 10.93 7.28
CA GLU A 109 2.65 9.92 8.24
C GLU A 109 3.41 10.52 9.42
N THR A 110 3.89 11.77 9.29
CA THR A 110 4.67 12.48 10.31
C THR A 110 4.63 13.98 10.05
N PRO A 111 4.75 14.84 11.08
CA PRO A 111 4.95 16.28 10.89
C PRO A 111 6.33 16.63 10.30
N GLU A 112 7.32 15.72 10.43
CA GLU A 112 8.71 15.97 10.04
C GLU A 112 8.95 15.74 8.54
N HIS A 113 9.13 16.83 7.80
CA HIS A 113 9.18 16.82 6.32
C HIS A 113 10.23 15.87 5.72
N PHE A 114 11.39 15.72 6.37
CA PHE A 114 12.52 14.97 5.81
C PHE A 114 12.59 13.51 6.26
N LEU A 115 11.71 13.09 7.17
CA LEU A 115 11.61 11.68 7.52
C LEU A 115 10.90 10.91 6.41
N SER A 116 11.26 9.64 6.29
CA SER A 116 10.60 8.63 5.48
C SER A 116 10.02 7.55 6.39
N LEU A 117 9.19 6.67 5.82
CA LEU A 117 8.69 5.50 6.53
C LEU A 117 9.83 4.67 7.14
N SER A 118 10.98 4.58 6.46
CA SER A 118 12.17 3.83 6.88
C SER A 118 13.04 4.51 7.95
N THR A 119 12.91 5.83 8.13
CA THR A 119 13.77 6.62 9.03
C THR A 119 13.02 7.20 10.23
N MET A 120 11.69 7.10 10.26
CA MET A 120 10.89 7.55 11.39
C MET A 120 10.91 6.53 12.53
N PRO A 121 10.61 6.94 13.78
CA PRO A 121 10.56 6.03 14.91
C PRO A 121 9.54 4.91 14.69
N LYS A 122 9.82 3.70 15.18
CA LYS A 122 8.92 2.54 15.06
C LYS A 122 7.49 2.83 15.52
N LYS A 123 7.33 3.62 16.58
CA LYS A 123 6.00 4.01 17.07
C LYS A 123 5.21 4.81 16.02
N ALA A 124 5.86 5.66 15.24
CA ALA A 124 5.20 6.38 14.15
C ALA A 124 4.82 5.43 13.00
N VAL A 125 5.61 4.39 12.72
CA VAL A 125 5.27 3.35 11.73
C VAL A 125 4.04 2.57 12.19
N GLU A 126 4.02 2.19 13.47
CA GLU A 126 2.87 1.53 14.08
C GLU A 126 1.60 2.41 13.98
N ASP A 127 1.72 3.71 14.24
CA ASP A 127 0.62 4.66 14.13
C ASP A 127 0.10 4.78 12.69
N VAL A 128 0.97 4.69 11.67
CA VAL A 128 0.55 4.63 10.27
C VAL A 128 -0.27 3.36 9.99
N LEU A 129 0.14 2.21 10.51
CA LEU A 129 -0.60 0.95 10.37
C LEU A 129 -1.96 1.01 11.09
N TRP A 130 -2.01 1.65 12.26
CA TRP A 130 -3.27 1.95 12.95
C TRP A 130 -4.19 2.85 12.12
N ALA A 131 -3.65 3.91 11.52
CA ALA A 131 -4.43 4.79 10.65
C ALA A 131 -5.02 4.01 9.45
N TYR A 132 -4.24 3.11 8.83
CA TYR A 132 -4.73 2.22 7.77
C TYR A 132 -5.92 1.39 8.24
N TYR A 133 -5.77 0.70 9.37
CA TYR A 133 -6.81 -0.15 9.91
C TYR A 133 -8.09 0.62 10.27
N LEU A 134 -7.95 1.79 10.90
CA LEU A 134 -9.09 2.64 11.26
C LEU A 134 -9.84 3.16 10.04
N ARG A 135 -9.12 3.59 8.99
CA ARG A 135 -9.75 4.03 7.74
C ARG A 135 -10.40 2.87 6.98
N LEU A 136 -9.75 1.71 6.91
CA LEU A 136 -10.33 0.49 6.33
C LEU A 136 -11.64 0.12 7.01
N THR A 137 -11.65 0.09 8.35
CA THR A 137 -12.83 -0.28 9.15
C THR A 137 -13.97 0.72 8.97
N ASP A 138 -13.66 2.01 8.86
CA ASP A 138 -14.65 3.04 8.62
C ASP A 138 -15.25 2.96 7.22
N LEU A 139 -14.41 2.87 6.18
CA LEU A 139 -14.85 2.79 4.79
C LEU A 139 -15.60 1.49 4.49
N LYS A 140 -15.31 0.38 5.19
CA LYS A 140 -16.05 -0.89 5.10
C LYS A 140 -17.53 -0.75 5.47
N LYS A 141 -17.93 0.30 6.21
CA LYS A 141 -19.35 0.57 6.53
C LYS A 141 -20.16 0.95 5.29
N ASP A 142 -19.51 1.45 4.25
CA ASP A 142 -20.15 1.78 2.98
C ASP A 142 -20.20 0.55 2.05
N LYS A 143 -21.40 0.00 1.88
CA LYS A 143 -21.63 -1.21 1.07
C LYS A 143 -21.35 -1.03 -0.43
N ARG A 144 -21.22 0.22 -0.91
CA ARG A 144 -20.87 0.53 -2.30
C ARG A 144 -19.44 0.11 -2.60
N PHE A 145 -18.53 0.21 -1.62
CA PHE A 145 -17.14 -0.16 -1.79
C PHE A 145 -16.96 -1.69 -1.74
N LYS A 146 -16.11 -2.19 -2.64
CA LYS A 146 -15.79 -3.62 -2.80
C LYS A 146 -14.32 -3.91 -2.54
N TYR A 147 -13.46 -2.91 -2.66
CA TYR A 147 -12.04 -3.03 -2.39
C TYR A 147 -11.48 -1.69 -1.90
N VAL A 148 -10.54 -1.74 -0.98
CA VAL A 148 -9.79 -0.56 -0.54
C VAL A 148 -8.32 -0.83 -0.76
N MET A 149 -7.68 0.03 -1.53
CA MET A 149 -6.25 -0.05 -1.86
C MET A 149 -5.49 0.98 -1.04
N ILE A 150 -4.50 0.53 -0.28
CA ILE A 150 -3.56 1.40 0.41
C ILE A 150 -2.22 1.27 -0.31
N PHE A 151 -1.60 2.41 -0.65
CA PHE A 151 -0.34 2.43 -1.37
C PHE A 151 0.49 3.64 -1.00
N LYS A 152 1.80 3.54 -1.23
CA LYS A 152 2.78 4.59 -1.02
C LYS A 152 3.65 4.73 -2.26
N ASN A 153 3.78 5.95 -2.75
CA ASN A 153 4.76 6.29 -3.77
C ASN A 153 5.85 7.11 -3.08
N GLU A 154 7.09 6.63 -3.10
CA GLU A 154 8.23 7.32 -2.48
C GLU A 154 9.33 7.61 -3.50
N GLY A 155 9.71 8.88 -3.59
CA GLY A 155 10.69 9.37 -4.55
C GLY A 155 10.07 9.79 -5.90
N GLU A 156 10.77 10.70 -6.59
CA GLU A 156 10.34 11.28 -7.87
C GLU A 156 10.09 10.19 -8.93
N VAL A 157 10.97 9.20 -9.02
CA VAL A 157 10.89 8.09 -9.99
C VAL A 157 9.65 7.21 -9.76
N ALA A 158 9.14 7.15 -8.51
CA ALA A 158 7.92 6.44 -8.17
C ALA A 158 6.64 7.27 -8.44
N GLY A 159 6.77 8.48 -8.98
CA GLY A 159 5.65 9.38 -9.26
C GLY A 159 5.15 10.15 -8.03
N ALA A 160 5.96 10.28 -6.98
CA ALA A 160 5.62 11.13 -5.84
C ALA A 160 5.64 12.61 -6.28
N SER A 161 4.51 13.30 -6.16
CA SER A 161 4.40 14.73 -6.46
C SER A 161 4.87 15.64 -5.32
N LEU A 162 4.92 15.11 -4.10
CA LEU A 162 5.34 15.80 -2.89
C LEU A 162 6.38 14.95 -2.16
N GLU A 163 7.44 15.60 -1.66
CA GLU A 163 8.54 14.91 -0.94
C GLU A 163 8.14 14.48 0.47
N HIS A 164 7.20 15.20 1.09
CA HIS A 164 6.74 14.92 2.46
C HIS A 164 6.15 13.53 2.52
N THR A 165 6.64 12.69 3.43
CA THR A 165 6.25 11.29 3.50
C THR A 165 4.74 11.13 3.78
N HIS A 166 4.07 10.50 2.84
CA HIS A 166 2.64 10.22 2.92
C HIS A 166 2.32 8.92 2.21
N SER A 167 1.19 8.35 2.58
CA SER A 167 0.54 7.24 1.89
C SER A 167 -0.83 7.68 1.39
N GLN A 168 -1.40 6.89 0.50
CA GLN A 168 -2.70 7.15 -0.11
C GLN A 168 -3.59 5.92 0.05
N LEU A 169 -4.89 6.19 0.13
CA LEU A 169 -5.92 5.17 0.21
C LEU A 169 -6.98 5.48 -0.83
N ILE A 170 -7.35 4.47 -1.63
CA ILE A 170 -8.45 4.56 -2.59
C ILE A 170 -9.46 3.45 -2.33
N ALA A 171 -10.70 3.84 -2.01
CA ALA A 171 -11.84 2.92 -1.93
C ALA A 171 -12.55 2.85 -3.28
N LEU A 172 -12.73 1.62 -3.79
CA LEU A 172 -13.25 1.32 -5.12
C LEU A 172 -14.57 0.55 -5.03
N PRO A 173 -15.53 0.82 -5.94
CA PRO A 173 -16.78 0.06 -6.03
C PRO A 173 -16.63 -1.23 -6.85
N ILE A 174 -15.41 -1.53 -7.31
CA ILE A 174 -15.03 -2.70 -8.09
C ILE A 174 -13.80 -3.35 -7.49
N ILE A 175 -13.62 -4.65 -7.76
CA ILE A 175 -12.40 -5.38 -7.39
C ILE A 175 -11.38 -5.19 -8.52
N PRO A 176 -10.16 -4.70 -8.24
CA PRO A 176 -9.12 -4.58 -9.26
C PRO A 176 -8.80 -5.93 -9.92
N LYS A 177 -8.46 -5.91 -11.22
CA LYS A 177 -8.19 -7.13 -12.00
C LYS A 177 -7.14 -8.04 -11.36
N LEU A 178 -6.03 -7.48 -10.88
CA LEU A 178 -4.96 -8.24 -10.24
C LEU A 178 -5.46 -8.99 -9.00
N VAL A 179 -6.18 -8.28 -8.11
CA VAL A 179 -6.77 -8.88 -6.91
C VAL A 179 -7.75 -9.98 -7.27
N LYS A 180 -8.57 -9.78 -8.31
CA LYS A 180 -9.50 -10.80 -8.80
C LYS A 180 -8.77 -12.05 -9.29
N GLU A 181 -7.67 -11.89 -10.03
CA GLU A 181 -6.82 -13.01 -10.48
C GLU A 181 -6.20 -13.77 -9.29
N GLU A 182 -5.69 -13.05 -8.28
CA GLU A 182 -5.15 -13.66 -7.05
C GLU A 182 -6.21 -14.43 -6.26
N MET A 183 -7.42 -13.87 -6.11
CA MET A 183 -8.56 -14.54 -5.47
C MET A 183 -8.96 -15.81 -6.21
N ASP A 184 -9.11 -15.74 -7.53
CA ASP A 184 -9.54 -16.87 -8.34
C ASP A 184 -8.50 -18.00 -8.36
N ALA A 185 -7.21 -17.65 -8.40
CA ALA A 185 -6.13 -18.63 -8.33
C ALA A 185 -5.98 -19.26 -6.93
N SER A 186 -6.09 -18.44 -5.87
CA SER A 186 -6.08 -18.92 -4.49
C SER A 186 -7.25 -19.88 -4.25
N ARG A 187 -8.43 -19.56 -4.79
CA ARG A 187 -9.60 -20.43 -4.71
C ARG A 187 -9.37 -21.77 -5.43
N LYS A 188 -8.87 -21.74 -6.66
CA LYS A 188 -8.53 -22.97 -7.42
C LYS A 188 -7.49 -23.84 -6.69
N TYR A 189 -6.48 -23.22 -6.10
CA TYR A 189 -5.48 -23.93 -5.31
C TYR A 189 -6.11 -24.61 -4.10
N TYR A 190 -6.95 -23.87 -3.36
CA TYR A 190 -7.67 -24.41 -2.21
C TYR A 190 -8.62 -25.54 -2.60
N ASP A 191 -9.41 -25.41 -3.67
CA ASP A 191 -10.31 -26.47 -4.13
C ASP A 191 -9.57 -27.76 -4.52
N PHE A 192 -8.29 -27.66 -4.93
CA PHE A 192 -7.46 -28.82 -5.31
C PHE A 192 -6.59 -29.39 -4.18
N LYS A 193 -6.13 -28.54 -3.25
CA LYS A 193 -5.15 -28.89 -2.20
C LYS A 193 -5.69 -28.82 -0.78
N GLU A 194 -6.87 -28.24 -0.60
CA GLU A 194 -7.52 -27.96 0.70
C GLU A 194 -6.64 -27.14 1.67
N ARG A 195 -5.70 -26.35 1.12
CA ARG A 195 -4.74 -25.52 1.86
C ARG A 195 -4.57 -24.17 1.18
N CYS A 196 -4.15 -23.16 1.95
CA CYS A 196 -3.90 -21.82 1.43
C CYS A 196 -2.57 -21.75 0.69
N ILE A 197 -2.58 -21.25 -0.55
CA ILE A 197 -1.38 -21.10 -1.38
C ILE A 197 -0.31 -20.21 -0.73
N PHE A 198 -0.73 -19.14 -0.03
CA PHE A 198 0.21 -18.26 0.67
C PHE A 198 0.85 -18.94 1.88
N CYS A 199 0.09 -19.75 2.63
CA CYS A 199 0.64 -20.50 3.76
C CYS A 199 1.66 -21.55 3.31
N ASP A 200 1.35 -22.29 2.23
CA ASP A 200 2.29 -23.24 1.63
C ASP A 200 3.55 -22.53 1.09
N LEU A 201 3.38 -21.37 0.45
CA LEU A 201 4.50 -20.54 0.00
C LEU A 201 5.39 -20.10 1.17
N ILE A 202 4.80 -19.60 2.26
CA ILE A 202 5.54 -19.17 3.45
C ILE A 202 6.31 -20.34 4.06
N ASN A 203 5.68 -21.51 4.21
CA ASN A 203 6.33 -22.70 4.75
C ASN A 203 7.51 -23.13 3.87
N GLN A 204 7.32 -23.17 2.55
CA GLN A 204 8.38 -23.52 1.62
C GLN A 204 9.55 -22.52 1.67
N GLU A 205 9.28 -21.22 1.74
CA GLU A 205 10.34 -20.20 1.84
C GLU A 205 11.08 -20.27 3.19
N LEU A 206 10.38 -20.62 4.27
CA LEU A 206 11.01 -20.85 5.58
C LEU A 206 11.92 -22.08 5.59
N GLU A 207 11.51 -23.17 4.94
CA GLU A 207 12.33 -24.39 4.81
C GLU A 207 13.55 -24.18 3.91
N ASP A 208 13.39 -23.45 2.80
CA ASP A 208 14.47 -23.19 1.82
C ASP A 208 15.45 -22.11 2.30
N GLY A 209 14.94 -21.05 2.94
CA GLY A 209 15.73 -19.94 3.49
C GLY A 209 16.39 -19.00 2.47
N ARG A 210 16.62 -19.45 1.23
CA ARG A 210 17.39 -18.71 0.20
C ARG A 210 16.82 -17.34 -0.18
N ARG A 211 15.51 -17.15 -0.07
CA ARG A 211 14.81 -15.90 -0.44
C ARG A 211 14.21 -15.18 0.76
N VAL A 212 14.49 -15.63 1.98
CA VAL A 212 14.08 -14.94 3.20
C VAL A 212 15.02 -13.76 3.43
N ILE A 213 14.46 -12.56 3.48
CA ILE A 213 15.20 -11.32 3.73
C ILE A 213 15.21 -11.04 5.24
N TYR A 214 14.06 -11.16 5.88
CA TYR A 214 13.88 -10.93 7.31
C TYR A 214 12.70 -11.75 7.83
N GLN A 215 12.70 -12.07 9.12
CA GLN A 215 11.52 -12.60 9.79
C GLN A 215 11.53 -12.27 11.28
N ASN A 216 10.34 -12.16 11.85
CA ASN A 216 10.14 -12.13 13.30
C ASN A 216 9.06 -13.15 13.70
N THR A 217 8.53 -13.08 14.91
CA THR A 217 7.53 -14.05 15.40
C THR A 217 6.25 -14.04 14.57
N GLY A 218 5.80 -12.89 14.09
CA GLY A 218 4.51 -12.73 13.39
C GLY A 218 4.60 -12.68 11.87
N TYR A 219 5.72 -12.20 11.32
CA TYR A 219 5.84 -11.84 9.90
C TYR A 219 7.12 -12.38 9.26
N ILE A 220 7.08 -12.50 7.94
CA ILE A 220 8.22 -12.84 7.09
C ILE A 220 8.30 -11.85 5.93
N ALA A 221 9.52 -11.41 5.60
CA ALA A 221 9.84 -10.65 4.41
C ALA A 221 10.65 -11.54 3.45
N ILE A 222 10.17 -11.70 2.22
CA ILE A 222 10.77 -12.56 1.20
C ILE A 222 11.02 -11.81 -0.10
N ALA A 223 12.01 -12.24 -0.87
CA ALA A 223 12.13 -11.95 -2.29
C ALA A 223 11.31 -13.00 -3.07
N PRO A 224 10.19 -12.64 -3.75
CA PRO A 224 9.34 -13.62 -4.42
C PRO A 224 10.11 -14.47 -5.44
N PHE A 225 9.76 -15.75 -5.57
CA PHE A 225 10.39 -16.62 -6.57
C PHE A 225 10.34 -16.01 -7.98
N ALA A 226 9.21 -15.41 -8.36
CA ALA A 226 8.99 -14.74 -9.64
C ALA A 226 8.81 -13.22 -9.48
N SER A 227 9.80 -12.53 -8.89
CA SER A 227 9.80 -11.05 -8.76
C SER A 227 9.61 -10.33 -10.10
N ARG A 228 8.64 -9.42 -10.15
CA ARG A 228 8.33 -8.52 -11.28
C ARG A 228 9.32 -7.37 -11.40
N SER A 229 9.93 -6.96 -10.30
CA SER A 229 10.91 -5.88 -10.24
C SER A 229 12.16 -6.31 -9.47
N PRO A 230 13.34 -5.73 -9.78
CA PRO A 230 14.53 -5.90 -8.94
C PRO A 230 14.23 -5.49 -7.49
N PHE A 231 14.69 -6.29 -6.53
CA PHE A 231 14.50 -6.08 -5.09
C PHE A 231 13.03 -6.04 -4.64
N GLU A 232 12.09 -6.57 -5.44
CA GLU A 232 10.72 -6.76 -4.96
C GLU A 232 10.72 -7.62 -3.69
N THR A 233 10.00 -7.14 -2.68
CA THR A 233 9.90 -7.76 -1.36
C THR A 233 8.43 -7.87 -0.98
N TRP A 234 8.02 -9.04 -0.50
CA TRP A 234 6.70 -9.26 0.08
C TRP A 234 6.82 -9.42 1.58
N ILE A 235 5.98 -8.72 2.33
CA ILE A 235 5.81 -8.89 3.77
C ILE A 235 4.50 -9.62 3.99
N LEU A 236 4.56 -10.78 4.64
CA LEU A 236 3.42 -11.68 4.81
C LEU A 236 3.25 -12.06 6.30
N PRO A 237 2.02 -12.16 6.81
CA PRO A 237 1.78 -12.73 8.14
C PRO A 237 2.04 -14.23 8.11
N LYS A 238 2.75 -14.75 9.11
CA LYS A 238 3.01 -16.19 9.26
C LYS A 238 1.76 -16.96 9.68
N THR A 239 0.82 -16.28 10.35
CA THR A 239 -0.48 -16.83 10.68
C THR A 239 -1.45 -16.58 9.53
N HIS A 240 -2.32 -17.55 9.25
CA HIS A 240 -3.32 -17.41 8.18
C HIS A 240 -4.34 -16.33 8.54
N GLU A 241 -4.39 -15.26 7.74
CA GLU A 241 -5.27 -14.11 7.95
C GLU A 241 -5.82 -13.62 6.60
N PRO A 242 -7.15 -13.45 6.45
CA PRO A 242 -7.76 -13.04 5.18
C PRO A 242 -7.84 -11.51 4.99
N ASP A 243 -7.70 -10.75 6.08
CA ASP A 243 -7.89 -9.29 6.12
C ASP A 243 -6.71 -8.62 6.82
N PHE A 244 -6.45 -7.34 6.53
CA PHE A 244 -5.52 -6.52 7.32
C PHE A 244 -6.18 -6.07 8.63
N TYR A 245 -5.68 -6.56 9.77
CA TYR A 245 -6.14 -6.18 11.10
C TYR A 245 -4.99 -6.24 12.11
N PRO A 246 -5.11 -5.63 13.31
CA PRO A 246 -4.09 -5.69 14.35
C PRO A 246 -4.22 -6.99 15.16
N PRO A 247 -3.35 -7.99 14.99
CA PRO A 247 -3.40 -9.19 15.81
C PRO A 247 -3.18 -8.82 17.28
N LYS A 248 -4.11 -9.23 18.16
CA LYS A 248 -4.11 -8.87 19.60
C LYS A 248 -4.08 -7.36 19.87
N ASN A 249 -4.65 -6.55 18.98
CA ASN A 249 -4.59 -5.07 19.05
C ASN A 249 -3.15 -4.54 19.08
N ASP A 250 -2.25 -5.11 18.28
CA ASP A 250 -0.85 -4.70 18.22
C ASP A 250 -0.29 -4.76 16.80
N PHE A 251 0.32 -3.66 16.35
CA PHE A 251 1.05 -3.57 15.08
C PHE A 251 2.58 -3.53 15.26
N SER A 252 3.08 -3.58 16.50
CA SER A 252 4.51 -3.46 16.81
C SER A 252 5.37 -4.53 16.13
N GLY A 253 4.81 -5.72 15.87
CA GLY A 253 5.49 -6.78 15.13
C GLY A 253 5.58 -6.54 13.63
N LEU A 254 4.70 -5.70 13.06
CA LEU A 254 4.74 -5.33 11.64
C LEU A 254 5.55 -4.05 11.39
N ALA A 255 5.59 -3.15 12.39
CA ALA A 255 6.34 -1.89 12.39
C ALA A 255 7.86 -2.07 12.58
#